data_AF-H0YJK4-F1
#
_entry.id   AF-H0YJK4-F1
#
_cell.length_a   1.000
_cell.length_b   1.000
_cell.length_c   1.000
_cell.angle_alpha   90.00
_cell.angle_beta   90.00
_cell.angle_gamma   90.00
#
_symmetry.space_group_name_H-M   'P 1'
#
loop_
_entity.id
_entity.type
_entity.pdbx_description
1 polymer ?
#
loop_
_entity_poly.entity_id
_entity_poly.type
_entity_poly.pdbx_seq_one_letter_code
_entity_poly.pdbx_strand_id
1 'polypeptide(L)'
;VEEQLQRHYAGHNDDVKCLAVHPDRITIATGQVAGTSKDGKQLPPHVRIWDSVTLNTLHVIGIGFFDRAVTCIAFSKSNGGTNLCAVDDSNDHVLSVWDWQKEEKLADVKRCEASESLFFL
;
A
#
# COMPACT_ATOMS: atom_id res chain seq x y z
N VAL A 1 -20.34 23.80 7.27
CA VAL A 1 -20.55 23.94 5.82
C VAL A 1 -19.88 22.73 5.20
N GLU A 2 -20.63 21.76 4.69
CA GLU A 2 -20.04 20.76 3.79
C GLU A 2 -19.77 21.47 2.48
N GLU A 3 -18.50 21.68 2.17
CA GLU A 3 -18.11 22.14 0.85
C GLU A 3 -18.43 21.01 -0.13
N GLN A 4 -19.28 21.27 -1.12
CA GLN A 4 -19.61 20.33 -2.20
C GLN A 4 -18.44 20.26 -3.21
N LEU A 5 -17.24 20.01 -2.69
CA LEU A 5 -15.98 20.00 -3.43
C LEU A 5 -15.30 18.64 -3.26
N GLN A 6 -14.70 18.17 -4.34
CA GLN A 6 -13.88 16.95 -4.34
C GLN A 6 -12.51 17.26 -4.93
N ARG A 7 -11.51 16.56 -4.41
CA ARG A 7 -10.16 16.54 -4.96
C ARG A 7 -9.75 15.10 -5.16
N HIS A 8 -9.00 14.82 -6.23
CA HIS A 8 -8.72 13.46 -6.66
C HIS A 8 -7.21 13.23 -6.78
N TYR A 9 -6.71 12.24 -6.05
CA TYR A 9 -5.38 11.69 -6.29
C TYR A 9 -5.48 10.58 -7.34
N ALA A 10 -4.88 10.79 -8.51
CA ALA A 10 -4.95 9.86 -9.65
C ALA A 10 -3.57 9.28 -10.03
N GLY A 11 -2.69 9.07 -9.05
CA GLY A 11 -1.34 8.55 -9.29
C GLY A 11 -1.30 7.07 -9.68
N HIS A 12 -2.31 6.29 -9.29
CA HIS A 12 -2.40 4.88 -9.65
C HIS A 12 -2.71 4.70 -11.14
N ASN A 13 -2.22 3.60 -11.72
CA ASN A 13 -2.41 3.27 -13.14
C ASN A 13 -3.41 2.12 -13.36
N ASP A 14 -3.98 1.60 -12.27
CA ASP A 14 -5.00 0.56 -12.26
C ASP A 14 -5.82 0.65 -10.95
N ASP A 15 -6.75 -0.28 -10.73
CA ASP A 15 -7.68 -0.26 -9.60
C ASP A 15 -6.96 -0.18 -8.24
N VAL A 16 -7.37 0.81 -7.44
CA VAL A 16 -6.98 0.91 -6.03
C VAL A 16 -7.78 -0.12 -5.23
N LYS A 17 -7.08 -0.97 -4.47
CA LYS A 17 -7.68 -2.06 -3.69
C LYS A 17 -7.69 -1.82 -2.19
N CYS A 18 -6.78 -1.00 -1.69
CA CYS A 18 -6.69 -0.69 -0.27
C CYS A 18 -6.18 0.74 -0.02
N LEU A 19 -6.52 1.27 1.16
CA LEU A 19 -6.14 2.61 1.62
C LEU A 19 -5.88 2.58 3.13
N ALA A 20 -4.85 3.29 3.58
CA ALA A 20 -4.57 3.54 4.99
C ALA A 20 -4.19 5.00 5.22
N VAL A 21 -4.68 5.56 6.33
CA VAL A 21 -4.35 6.91 6.78
C VAL A 21 -3.24 6.82 7.84
N HIS A 22 -2.17 7.58 7.66
CA HIS A 22 -1.07 7.66 8.61
C HIS A 22 -1.50 8.37 9.91
N PRO A 23 -0.87 8.09 11.07
CA PRO A 23 -1.19 8.75 12.34
C PRO A 23 -1.12 10.29 12.33
N ASP A 24 -0.35 10.90 11.42
CA ASP A 24 -0.28 12.36 11.22
C ASP A 24 -1.56 12.96 10.58
N ARG A 25 -2.48 12.11 10.09
CA ARG A 25 -3.74 12.46 9.42
C ARG A 25 -3.58 13.19 8.09
N ILE A 26 -2.37 13.29 7.57
CA ILE A 26 -2.04 13.98 6.31
C ILE A 26 -1.53 12.98 5.28
N THR A 27 -0.66 12.07 5.69
CA THR A 27 -0.04 11.09 4.82
C THR A 27 -0.99 9.91 4.58
N ILE A 28 -1.14 9.51 3.32
CA ILE A 28 -2.01 8.43 2.88
C ILE A 28 -1.17 7.38 2.17
N ALA A 29 -1.44 6.10 2.43
CA ALA A 29 -0.94 5.00 1.64
C ALA A 29 -2.10 4.35 0.88
N THR A 30 -1.87 3.98 -0.38
CA THR A 30 -2.83 3.26 -1.22
C THR A 30 -2.14 2.18 -2.02
N GLY A 31 -2.76 1.00 -2.11
CA GLY A 31 -2.27 -0.15 -2.86
C GLY A 31 -3.14 -0.46 -4.08
N GLN A 32 -2.54 -0.95 -5.16
CA GLN A 32 -3.24 -1.26 -6.41
C GLN A 32 -3.13 -2.73 -6.82
N VAL A 33 -3.95 -3.09 -7.80
CA VAL A 33 -3.86 -4.35 -8.58
C VAL A 33 -2.69 -4.31 -9.58
N ALA A 34 -2.26 -5.48 -10.04
CA ALA A 34 -1.44 -5.64 -11.22
C ALA A 34 -2.24 -5.17 -12.44
N GLY A 35 -1.62 -4.33 -13.26
CA GLY A 35 -2.25 -3.79 -14.46
C GLY A 35 -1.67 -4.37 -15.73
N THR A 36 -2.22 -3.94 -16.86
CA THR A 36 -1.65 -4.22 -18.19
C THR A 36 -1.50 -2.92 -18.97
N SER A 37 -0.30 -2.65 -19.45
CA SER A 37 -0.02 -1.48 -20.28
C SER A 37 -0.62 -1.63 -21.69
N LYS A 38 -0.64 -0.52 -22.46
CA LYS A 38 -1.17 -0.52 -23.84
C LYS A 38 -0.42 -1.45 -24.79
N ASP A 39 0.86 -1.72 -24.52
CA ASP A 39 1.70 -2.68 -25.26
C ASP A 39 1.61 -4.12 -24.72
N GLY A 40 0.64 -4.38 -23.82
CA GLY A 40 0.36 -5.72 -23.29
C GLY A 40 1.32 -6.19 -22.19
N LYS A 41 2.21 -5.33 -21.70
CA LYS A 41 3.12 -5.69 -20.60
C LYS A 41 2.39 -5.64 -19.27
N GLN A 42 2.67 -6.62 -18.42
CA GLN A 42 2.21 -6.61 -17.05
C GLN A 42 2.86 -5.45 -16.29
N LEU A 43 2.06 -4.67 -15.60
CA LEU A 43 2.49 -3.63 -14.66
C LEU A 43 2.35 -4.22 -13.25
N PRO A 44 3.45 -4.32 -12.49
CA PRO A 44 3.40 -4.94 -11.17
C PRO A 44 2.52 -4.12 -10.22
N PRO A 45 1.85 -4.76 -9.26
CA PRO A 45 1.24 -4.05 -8.14
C PRO A 45 2.28 -3.25 -7.35
N HIS A 46 1.87 -2.15 -6.76
CA HIS A 46 2.70 -1.35 -5.87
C HIS A 46 1.86 -0.57 -4.86
N VAL A 47 2.53 -0.04 -3.84
CA VAL A 47 1.94 0.90 -2.89
C VAL A 47 2.45 2.31 -3.20
N ARG A 48 1.56 3.29 -3.18
CA ARG A 48 1.89 4.71 -3.26
C ARG A 48 1.64 5.36 -1.92
N ILE A 49 2.61 6.13 -1.44
CA ILE A 49 2.46 7.01 -0.28
C ILE A 49 2.39 8.44 -0.79
N TRP A 50 1.38 9.19 -0.38
CA TRP A 50 1.07 10.51 -0.92
C TRP A 50 0.51 11.45 0.15
N ASP A 51 0.67 12.75 -0.09
CA ASP A 51 0.25 13.81 0.82
C ASP A 51 -1.18 14.27 0.47
N SER A 52 -2.12 14.21 1.41
CA SER A 52 -3.53 14.55 1.16
C SER A 52 -3.80 16.04 0.93
N VAL A 53 -2.88 16.92 1.33
CA VAL A 53 -3.03 18.37 1.21
C VAL A 53 -2.59 18.84 -0.18
N THR A 54 -1.47 18.36 -0.67
CA THR A 54 -0.84 18.73 -1.95
C THR A 54 -1.19 17.77 -3.08
N LEU A 55 -1.61 16.53 -2.75
CA LEU A 55 -1.83 15.41 -3.67
C LEU A 55 -0.56 14.94 -4.39
N ASN A 56 0.61 15.27 -3.85
CA ASN A 56 1.88 14.82 -4.37
C ASN A 56 2.17 13.39 -3.92
N THR A 57 2.74 12.59 -4.83
CA THR A 57 3.31 11.29 -4.45
C THR A 57 4.61 11.54 -3.71
N LEU A 58 4.72 10.99 -2.51
CA LEU A 58 5.92 11.04 -1.68
C LEU A 58 6.84 9.86 -1.99
N HIS A 59 6.28 8.65 -2.00
CA HIS A 59 7.02 7.41 -2.21
C HIS A 59 6.23 6.40 -3.04
N VAL A 60 6.94 5.52 -3.74
CA VAL A 60 6.36 4.36 -4.41
C VAL A 60 7.18 3.13 -4.01
N ILE A 61 6.55 2.18 -3.31
CA ILE A 61 7.25 1.04 -2.72
C ILE A 61 6.74 -0.29 -3.28
N GLY A 62 7.61 -1.29 -3.25
CA GLY A 62 7.28 -2.67 -3.60
C GLY A 62 7.04 -2.96 -5.08
N ILE A 63 7.50 -2.08 -5.98
CA ILE A 63 7.51 -2.38 -7.42
C ILE A 63 8.31 -3.66 -7.66
N GLY A 64 7.67 -4.66 -8.26
CA GLY A 64 8.27 -5.95 -8.55
C GLY A 64 8.41 -6.89 -7.34
N PHE A 65 7.92 -6.50 -6.17
CA PHE A 65 7.84 -7.37 -4.99
C PHE A 65 6.46 -8.00 -4.83
N PHE A 66 5.40 -7.19 -4.88
CA PHE A 66 4.03 -7.68 -4.70
C PHE A 66 3.56 -8.46 -5.94
N ASP A 67 2.71 -9.46 -5.72
CA ASP A 67 2.07 -10.22 -6.80
C ASP A 67 0.54 -10.03 -6.80
N ARG A 68 -0.04 -9.99 -8.00
CA ARG A 68 -1.46 -9.78 -8.36
C ARG A 68 -2.13 -8.49 -7.86
N ALA A 69 -2.08 -8.17 -6.57
CA ALA A 69 -2.62 -6.94 -6.00
C ALA A 69 -2.09 -6.70 -4.59
N VAL A 70 -2.13 -5.45 -4.12
CA VAL A 70 -1.99 -5.15 -2.70
C VAL A 70 -3.38 -5.01 -2.09
N THR A 71 -3.75 -5.94 -1.20
CA THR A 71 -5.14 -6.08 -0.71
C THR A 71 -5.36 -5.45 0.66
N CYS A 72 -4.32 -5.37 1.49
CA CYS A 72 -4.39 -4.75 2.81
C CYS A 72 -3.12 -3.94 3.08
N ILE A 73 -3.27 -2.79 3.74
CA ILE A 73 -2.17 -1.96 4.22
C ILE A 73 -2.54 -1.31 5.55
N ALA A 74 -1.55 -1.09 6.42
CA ALA A 74 -1.74 -0.32 7.65
C ALA A 74 -0.43 0.32 8.13
N PHE A 75 -0.52 1.55 8.63
CA PHE A 75 0.59 2.19 9.34
C PHE A 75 0.65 1.74 10.79
N SER A 76 1.87 1.55 11.30
CA SER A 76 2.11 1.24 12.70
C SER A 76 1.76 2.44 13.59
N LYS A 77 0.80 2.29 14.52
CA LYS A 77 0.36 3.40 15.38
C LYS A 77 1.29 3.64 16.57
N SER A 78 2.00 2.61 17.04
CA SER A 78 2.79 2.65 18.28
C SER A 78 4.09 3.46 18.16
N ASN A 79 4.63 3.58 16.96
CA ASN A 79 5.88 4.31 16.67
C ASN A 79 5.65 5.53 15.77
N GLY A 80 4.45 6.10 15.79
CA GLY A 80 4.14 7.31 15.02
C GLY A 80 4.05 7.08 13.51
N GLY A 81 3.86 5.84 13.06
CA GLY A 81 3.63 5.52 11.65
C GLY A 81 4.89 5.28 10.84
N THR A 82 6.08 5.15 11.44
CA THR A 82 7.35 4.94 10.71
C THR A 82 7.33 3.69 9.84
N ASN A 83 6.55 2.68 10.22
CA ASN A 83 6.46 1.42 9.50
C ASN A 83 5.09 1.27 8.84
N LEU A 84 5.07 0.69 7.65
CA LEU A 84 3.87 0.28 6.93
C LEU A 84 3.89 -1.23 6.72
N CYS A 85 2.80 -1.92 7.07
CA CYS A 85 2.60 -3.30 6.64
C CYS A 85 1.72 -3.37 5.38
N ALA A 86 1.97 -4.38 4.55
CA ALA A 86 1.20 -4.64 3.33
C ALA A 86 1.03 -6.15 3.14
N VAL A 87 -0.15 -6.56 2.66
CA VAL A 87 -0.45 -7.94 2.25
C VAL A 87 -0.81 -7.95 0.77
N ASP A 88 -0.24 -8.90 0.03
CA ASP A 88 -0.56 -9.09 -1.38
C ASP A 88 -1.57 -10.22 -1.63
N ASP A 89 -2.03 -10.29 -2.88
CA ASP A 89 -2.95 -11.31 -3.37
C ASP A 89 -2.23 -12.47 -4.08
N SER A 90 -0.95 -12.66 -3.78
CA SER A 90 -0.20 -13.84 -4.23
C SER A 90 -0.86 -15.11 -3.69
N ASN A 91 -0.52 -16.27 -4.28
CA ASN A 91 -1.02 -17.55 -3.75
C ASN A 91 -0.60 -17.80 -2.28
N ASP A 92 0.50 -17.17 -1.85
CA ASP A 92 1.05 -17.30 -0.49
C ASP A 92 0.59 -16.19 0.46
N HIS A 93 -0.20 -15.20 -0.03
CA HIS A 93 -0.63 -14.00 0.70
C HIS A 93 0.47 -13.39 1.55
N VAL A 94 1.51 -12.87 0.90
CA VAL A 94 2.73 -12.42 1.59
C VAL A 94 2.43 -11.18 2.43
N LEU A 95 2.67 -11.27 3.73
CA LEU A 95 2.72 -10.13 4.63
C LEU A 95 4.13 -9.55 4.61
N SER A 96 4.24 -8.25 4.39
CA SER A 96 5.52 -7.52 4.38
C SER A 96 5.46 -6.28 5.25
N VAL A 97 6.61 -5.88 5.79
CA VAL A 97 6.78 -4.67 6.60
C VAL A 97 7.86 -3.80 5.97
N TRP A 98 7.58 -2.51 5.90
CA TRP A 98 8.39 -1.52 5.18
C TRP A 98 8.70 -0.33 6.07
N ASP A 99 9.93 0.17 5.97
CA ASP A 99 10.27 1.55 6.29
C ASP A 99 9.95 2.38 5.04
N TRP A 100 8.74 2.94 5.01
CA TRP A 100 8.20 3.57 3.80
C TRP A 100 8.92 4.89 3.46
N GLN A 101 9.53 5.56 4.45
CA GLN A 101 10.27 6.79 4.24
C GLN A 101 11.62 6.54 3.57
N LYS A 102 12.21 5.36 3.81
CA LYS A 102 13.45 4.92 3.16
C LYS A 102 13.22 4.05 1.93
N GLU A 103 11.96 3.69 1.65
CA GLU A 103 11.58 2.77 0.58
C GLU A 103 12.22 1.36 0.75
N GLU A 104 12.45 0.96 2.00
CA GLU A 104 13.14 -0.28 2.34
C GLU A 104 12.17 -1.32 2.91
N LYS A 105 12.27 -2.55 2.41
CA LYS A 105 11.57 -3.70 3.00
C LYS A 105 12.35 -4.20 4.21
N LEU A 106 11.70 -4.23 5.37
CA LEU A 106 12.31 -4.66 6.63
C LEU A 106 12.19 -6.18 6.84
N ALA A 107 11.02 -6.73 6.51
CA ALA A 107 10.73 -8.16 6.65
C ALA A 107 9.56 -8.58 5.76
N ASP A 108 9.48 -9.87 5.47
CA ASP A 108 8.29 -10.50 4.88
C ASP A 108 8.11 -11.92 5.40
N VAL A 109 6.87 -12.39 5.37
CA VAL A 109 6.48 -13.74 5.74
C VAL A 109 5.35 -14.21 4.82
N LYS A 110 5.50 -15.43 4.32
CA LYS A 110 4.47 -16.14 3.55
C LYS A 110 3.49 -16.81 4.51
N ARG A 111 2.21 -16.94 4.12
CA ARG A 111 1.26 -17.73 4.91
C ARG A 111 1.80 -19.15 5.07
N CYS A 112 2.02 -19.57 6.31
CA CYS A 112 2.23 -20.98 6.65
C CYS A 112 0.86 -21.56 7.04
N GLU A 113 0.50 -22.75 6.53
CA GLU A 113 -0.81 -23.39 6.81
C GLU A 113 -1.06 -23.65 8.31
N ALA A 114 -0.04 -23.48 9.17
CA ALA A 114 -0.12 -23.63 10.62
C ALA A 114 0.14 -22.30 11.36
N SER A 115 -0.72 -21.31 11.23
CA SER A 115 -0.98 -20.37 12.32
C SER A 115 -2.29 -19.64 12.08
N GLU A 116 -3.21 -19.81 13.01
CA GLU A 116 -4.43 -19.02 13.10
C GLU A 116 -4.08 -17.53 13.20
N SER A 117 -4.88 -16.74 12.47
CA SER A 117 -5.13 -15.31 12.59
C SER A 117 -4.07 -14.45 13.29
N LEU A 118 -3.17 -13.84 12.52
CA LEU A 118 -2.62 -12.54 12.90
C LEU A 118 -3.72 -11.48 12.77
N PHE A 119 -4.46 -11.25 13.86
CA PHE A 119 -5.26 -10.04 14.00
C PHE A 119 -4.30 -8.86 14.22
N PHE A 120 -4.25 -7.94 13.25
CA PHE A 120 -3.70 -6.61 13.45
C PHE A 120 -4.83 -5.66 13.85
N LEU A 121 -5.06 -5.50 15.17
CA LEU A 121 -5.70 -4.34 15.78
C LEU A 121 -5.00 -4.01 17.10
#